data_AF-A0A8T5UAR5-F1
#
_entry.id   AF-A0A8T5UAR5-F1
#
_cell.length_a   1.000
_cell.length_b   1.000
_cell.length_c   1.000
_cell.angle_alpha   90.00
_cell.angle_beta   90.00
_cell.angle_gamma   90.00
#
_symmetry.space_group_name_H-M   'P 1'
#
loop_
_entity.id
_entity.type
_entity.pdbx_description
1 polymer ?
#
loop_
_entity_poly.entity_id
_entity_poly.type
_entity_poly.pdbx_seq_one_letter_code
_entity_poly.pdbx_strand_id
1 'polypeptide(L)'
;MENTDFIYESTTKAIINFKNIKKCIQGLYEVFKITLPSEDVYFKIGQENIEHLYENLLELMVNEIGTVEFMKKLKSAEIDLDLPLDNM
;
A
#
# COMPACT_ATOMS: atom_id res chain seq x y z
N MET A 1 -32.92 -4.58 3.41
CA MET A 1 -32.44 -3.43 2.61
C MET A 1 -31.17 -2.85 3.22
N GLU A 2 -31.07 -2.67 4.54
CA GLU A 2 -29.86 -2.14 5.23
C GLU A 2 -28.52 -2.84 4.91
N ASN A 3 -28.52 -4.17 4.73
CA ASN A 3 -27.28 -4.93 4.54
C ASN A 3 -26.66 -4.72 3.15
N THR A 4 -27.49 -4.47 2.12
CA THR A 4 -27.01 -4.22 0.76
C THR A 4 -26.39 -2.83 0.64
N ASP A 5 -26.97 -1.84 1.30
CA ASP A 5 -26.48 -0.46 1.30
C ASP A 5 -25.12 -0.36 2.03
N PHE A 6 -24.96 -1.08 3.14
CA PHE A 6 -23.68 -1.16 3.86
C PHE A 6 -22.56 -1.82 3.03
N ILE A 7 -22.85 -2.95 2.37
CA ILE A 7 -21.87 -3.64 1.51
C ILE A 7 -21.45 -2.72 0.35
N TYR A 8 -22.41 -2.01 -0.24
CA TYR A 8 -22.15 -1.05 -1.31
C TYR A 8 -21.21 0.07 -0.84
N GLU A 9 -21.52 0.70 0.29
CA GLU A 9 -20.70 1.78 0.85
C GLU A 9 -19.27 1.32 1.19
N SER A 10 -19.14 0.15 1.83
CA SER A 10 -17.83 -0.44 2.16
C SER A 10 -17.02 -0.73 0.90
N THR A 11 -17.65 -1.25 -0.14
CA THR A 11 -17.01 -1.52 -1.44
C THR A 11 -16.54 -0.23 -2.09
N THR A 12 -17.38 0.80 -2.10
CA THR A 12 -17.02 2.13 -2.64
C THR A 12 -15.83 2.72 -1.89
N LYS A 13 -15.82 2.65 -0.55
CA LYS A 13 -14.70 3.11 0.29
C LYS A 13 -13.40 2.38 -0.04
N ALA A 14 -13.44 1.05 -0.20
CA ALA A 14 -12.26 0.26 -0.56
C ALA A 14 -11.68 0.69 -1.93
N ILE A 15 -12.53 0.92 -2.92
CA ILE A 15 -12.11 1.39 -4.26
C ILE A 15 -11.49 2.79 -4.19
N ILE A 16 -12.07 3.69 -3.38
CA ILE A 16 -11.52 5.04 -3.17
C ILE A 16 -10.15 4.96 -2.48
N ASN A 17 -10.02 4.13 -1.45
CA ASN A 17 -8.75 3.94 -0.74
C ASN A 17 -7.66 3.40 -1.67
N PHE A 18 -7.98 2.43 -2.52
CA PHE A 18 -7.05 1.93 -3.53
C PHE A 18 -6.58 3.05 -4.48
N LYS A 19 -7.50 3.88 -4.98
CA LYS A 19 -7.15 5.05 -5.82
C LYS A 19 -6.24 6.03 -5.09
N ASN A 20 -6.48 6.26 -3.80
CA ASN A 20 -5.65 7.15 -2.98
C ASN A 20 -4.25 6.56 -2.78
N ILE A 21 -4.13 5.28 -2.45
CA ILE A 21 -2.84 4.58 -2.31
C ILE A 21 -2.03 4.70 -3.60
N LYS A 22 -2.65 4.43 -4.76
CA LYS A 22 -2.00 4.59 -6.07
C LYS A 22 -1.46 6.01 -6.27
N LYS A 23 -2.26 7.04 -5.95
CA LYS A 23 -1.82 8.44 -6.02
C LYS A 23 -0.67 8.76 -5.08
N CYS A 24 -0.67 8.19 -3.86
CA CYS A 24 0.43 8.35 -2.92
C CYS A 24 1.74 7.77 -3.46
N ILE A 25 1.70 6.55 -3.99
CA ILE A 25 2.87 5.88 -4.60
C ILE A 25 3.41 6.72 -5.78
N GLN A 26 2.53 7.22 -6.65
CA GLN A 26 2.92 8.13 -7.73
C GLN A 26 3.54 9.43 -7.21
N GLY A 27 2.96 10.02 -6.17
CA GLY A 27 3.50 11.22 -5.53
C GLY A 27 4.90 11.02 -4.96
N LEU A 28 5.14 9.88 -4.30
CA LEU A 28 6.48 9.53 -3.79
C LEU A 28 7.51 9.40 -4.91
N TYR A 29 7.14 8.75 -6.02
CA TYR A 29 8.01 8.62 -7.18
C TYR A 29 8.38 9.98 -7.78
N GLU A 30 7.41 10.87 -7.97
CA GLU A 30 7.67 12.22 -8.48
C GLU A 30 8.54 13.05 -7.53
N VAL A 31 8.34 12.94 -6.21
CA VAL A 31 9.20 13.59 -5.22
C VAL A 31 10.64 13.10 -5.36
N PHE A 32 10.88 11.79 -5.46
CA PHE A 32 12.23 11.26 -5.66
C PHE A 32 12.85 11.75 -6.96
N LYS A 33 12.08 11.78 -8.05
CA LYS A 33 12.55 12.25 -9.36
C LYS A 33 12.95 13.73 -9.37
N ILE A 34 12.28 14.56 -8.57
CA ILE A 34 12.64 15.97 -8.40
C ILE A 34 13.86 16.13 -7.48
N THR A 35 13.95 15.31 -6.44
CA THR A 35 14.92 15.47 -5.35
C THR A 35 16.29 14.91 -5.67
N LEU A 36 16.35 13.82 -6.44
CA LEU A 36 17.57 13.06 -6.70
C LEU A 36 17.86 12.99 -8.22
N PRO A 37 19.13 13.14 -8.65
CA PRO A 37 19.51 12.87 -10.03
C PRO A 37 19.16 11.43 -10.43
N SER A 38 18.79 11.20 -11.70
CA SER A 38 18.40 9.87 -12.18
C SER A 38 19.53 8.82 -12.13
N GLU A 39 20.78 9.26 -12.11
CA GLU A 39 21.96 8.39 -11.97
C GLU A 39 22.33 8.13 -10.50
N ASP A 40 21.64 8.78 -9.56
CA ASP A 40 21.89 8.63 -8.14
C ASP A 40 21.44 7.22 -7.67
N VAL A 41 22.32 6.55 -6.91
CA VAL A 41 22.06 5.22 -6.38
C VAL A 41 20.84 5.19 -5.45
N TYR A 42 20.60 6.27 -4.70
CA TYR A 42 19.42 6.40 -3.84
C TYR A 42 18.14 6.60 -4.65
N PHE A 43 18.20 7.25 -5.81
CA PHE A 43 17.06 7.34 -6.72
C PHE A 43 16.67 5.94 -7.22
N LYS A 44 17.65 5.16 -7.67
CA LYS A 44 17.43 3.79 -8.15
C LYS A 44 16.83 2.89 -7.06
N ILE A 45 17.42 2.88 -5.87
CA ILE A 45 16.92 2.09 -4.74
C ILE A 45 15.51 2.55 -4.32
N GLY A 46 15.27 3.86 -4.30
CA GLY A 46 13.96 4.43 -3.99
C GLY A 46 12.89 4.00 -5.01
N GLN A 47 13.22 4.04 -6.30
CA GLN A 47 12.35 3.57 -7.37
C GLN A 47 12.03 2.08 -7.23
N GLU A 48 13.05 1.23 -7.06
CA GLU A 48 12.87 -0.22 -6.89
C GLU A 48 11.96 -0.55 -5.69
N ASN A 49 12.12 0.15 -4.56
CA ASN A 49 11.25 -0.03 -3.39
C ASN A 49 9.80 0.40 -3.65
N ILE A 50 9.59 1.49 -4.40
CA ILE A 50 8.24 1.94 -4.79
C ILE A 50 7.57 0.93 -5.71
N GLU A 51 8.31 0.38 -6.68
CA GLU A 51 7.84 -0.66 -7.60
C GLU A 51 7.43 -1.92 -6.83
N HIS A 52 8.32 -2.44 -5.96
CA HIS A 52 8.01 -3.61 -5.14
C HIS A 52 6.84 -3.36 -4.17
N LEU A 53 6.72 -2.16 -3.59
CA LEU A 53 5.59 -1.83 -2.74
C LEU A 53 4.27 -1.91 -3.53
N TYR A 54 4.24 -1.37 -4.74
CA TYR A 54 3.06 -1.42 -5.59
C TYR A 54 2.72 -2.85 -6.01
N GLU A 55 3.70 -3.66 -6.38
CA GLU A 55 3.53 -5.07 -6.73
C GLU A 55 2.97 -5.89 -5.56
N ASN A 56 3.57 -5.76 -4.37
CA ASN A 56 3.12 -6.46 -3.17
C ASN A 56 1.68 -6.08 -2.79
N LEU A 57 1.29 -4.80 -2.96
CA LEU A 57 -0.08 -4.36 -2.74
C LEU A 57 -1.04 -5.00 -3.74
N LEU A 58 -0.67 -5.06 -5.03
CA LEU A 58 -1.47 -5.73 -6.05
C LEU A 58 -1.63 -7.22 -5.75
N GLU A 59 -0.54 -7.91 -5.39
CA GLU A 59 -0.56 -9.33 -5.03
C GLU A 59 -1.49 -9.59 -3.84
N LEU A 60 -1.40 -8.77 -2.78
CA LEU A 60 -2.28 -8.88 -1.64
C LEU A 60 -3.75 -8.77 -2.06
N MET A 61 -4.09 -7.79 -2.91
CA MET A 61 -5.48 -7.57 -3.34
C MET A 61 -6.06 -8.67 -4.23
N VAL A 62 -5.23 -9.37 -5.02
CA VAL A 62 -5.70 -10.47 -5.89
C VAL A 62 -5.65 -11.84 -5.20
N ASN A 63 -4.89 -11.97 -4.10
CA ASN A 63 -4.80 -13.19 -3.32
C ASN A 63 -5.85 -13.21 -2.20
N GLU A 64 -7.07 -13.63 -2.53
CA GLU A 64 -8.20 -13.67 -1.60
C GLU A 64 -7.90 -14.50 -0.33
N ILE A 65 -7.34 -15.71 -0.50
CA ILE A 65 -7.03 -16.62 0.61
C ILE A 65 -5.94 -16.01 1.50
N GLY A 66 -4.86 -15.50 0.90
CA GLY A 66 -3.77 -14.84 1.61
C GLY A 66 -4.25 -13.62 2.39
N THR A 67 -5.14 -12.82 1.82
CA THR A 67 -5.75 -11.67 2.50
C THR A 67 -6.58 -12.09 3.71
N VAL A 68 -7.37 -13.17 3.62
CA VAL A 68 -8.14 -13.67 4.76
C VAL A 68 -7.21 -14.09 5.91
N GLU A 69 -6.14 -14.84 5.61
CA GLU A 69 -5.17 -15.26 6.63
C GLU A 69 -4.39 -14.08 7.22
N PHE A 70 -3.98 -13.12 6.38
CA PHE A 70 -3.36 -11.87 6.83
C PHE A 70 -4.28 -11.11 7.79
N MET A 71 -5.56 -10.96 7.46
CA MET A 71 -6.51 -10.26 8.31
C MET A 71 -6.75 -10.98 9.64
N LYS A 72 -6.66 -12.31 9.68
CA LYS A 72 -6.70 -13.06 10.95
C LYS A 72 -5.49 -12.73 11.82
N LYS A 73 -4.29 -12.78 11.26
CA LYS A 73 -3.04 -12.43 11.97
C LYS A 73 -3.02 -10.97 12.43
N LEU A 74 -3.51 -10.05 11.60
CA LEU A 74 -3.61 -8.64 11.95
C LEU A 74 -4.54 -8.44 13.15
N LYS A 75 -5.70 -9.13 13.16
CA LYS A 75 -6.66 -9.07 14.27
C LYS A 75 -6.12 -9.71 15.56
N SER A 76 -5.26 -10.73 15.46
CA SER A 76 -4.58 -11.32 16.61
C SER A 76 -3.32 -10.56 17.03
N ALA A 77 -3.02 -9.43 16.39
CA ALA A 77 -1.80 -8.64 16.60
C ALA A 77 -0.51 -9.47 16.45
N GLU A 78 -0.55 -10.54 15.65
CA GLU A 78 0.61 -11.37 15.31
C GLU A 78 1.48 -10.74 14.21
N ILE A 79 1.04 -9.59 13.68
CA ILE A 79 1.80 -8.82 12.72
C ILE A 79 2.54 -7.74 13.49
N ASP A 80 3.87 -7.86 13.51
CA ASP A 80 4.72 -6.80 13.98
C ASP A 80 4.77 -5.70 12.91
N LEU A 81 4.30 -4.51 13.27
CA LEU A 81 4.37 -3.31 12.44
C LEU A 81 5.56 -2.46 12.89
N ASP A 82 6.69 -3.10 13.21
CA ASP A 82 7.96 -2.43 13.53
C ASP A 82 8.47 -1.73 12.27
N LEU A 83 7.81 -0.62 11.92
CA LEU A 83 8.25 0.30 10.91
C LEU A 83 9.32 1.15 11.58
N PRO A 84 10.57 1.16 11.06
CA PRO A 84 11.59 2.09 11.52
C PRO A 84 11.25 3.50 11.01
N LEU A 85 10.19 4.07 11.56
CA LEU A 85 9.79 5.47 11.40
C LEU A 85 10.33 6.32 12.56
N ASP A 86 11.03 5.70 13.52
CA ASP A 86 11.55 6.39 14.69
C ASP A 86 12.87 7.14 14.42
N ASN A 87 12.81 8.41 14.82
CA ASN A 87 13.86 9.43 14.98
C ASN A 87 14.32 10.19 13.72
N MET A 88 13.47 11.10 13.24
CA MET A 88 13.93 12.41 12.75
C MET A 88 13.51 13.51 13.72
#